data_AF-A0A7W0MCD3-F1
#
_entry.id   AF-A0A7W0MCD3-F1
#
_cell.length_a   1.000
_cell.length_b   1.000
_cell.length_c   1.000
_cell.angle_alpha   90.00
_cell.angle_beta   90.00
_cell.angle_gamma   90.00
#
_symmetry.space_group_name_H-M   'P 1'
#
loop_
_entity.id
_entity.type
_entity.pdbx_description
1 polymer ?
#
loop_
_entity_poly.entity_id
_entity_poly.type
_entity_poly.pdbx_seq_one_letter_code
_entity_poly.pdbx_strand_id
1 'polypeptide(L)'
;MATFFVVLDASPSQAVSNIAADIDGRVTHRYGRRALIIDAGADAVWELGARPAVSGVFPMIVPAEVVAQLDEAGQLGAAAWNARQSPPRRGTKERTGEGFSWGHPGFEAEG
;
A
#
# COMPACT_ATOMS: atom_id res chain seq x y z
N MET A 1 7.27 8.21 -13.91
CA MET A 1 6.69 6.99 -13.32
C MET A 1 5.95 7.37 -12.06
N ALA A 2 4.78 6.79 -11.84
CA ALA A 2 3.95 7.01 -10.66
C ALA A 2 3.59 5.66 -10.03
N THR A 3 3.27 5.68 -8.74
CA THR A 3 2.95 4.48 -7.98
C THR A 3 1.44 4.38 -7.80
N PHE A 4 0.88 3.20 -8.02
CA PHE A 4 -0.56 2.94 -7.97
C PHE A 4 -0.85 1.73 -7.09
N PHE A 5 -1.98 1.79 -6.39
CA PHE A 5 -2.56 0.64 -5.70
C PHE A 5 -3.55 -0.05 -6.63
N VAL A 6 -3.36 -1.35 -6.87
CA VAL A 6 -4.18 -2.13 -7.82
C VAL A 6 -4.89 -3.24 -7.06
N VAL A 7 -6.19 -3.34 -7.29
CA VAL A 7 -7.06 -4.39 -6.76
C VAL A 7 -7.46 -5.32 -7.90
N LEU A 8 -7.32 -6.61 -7.66
CA LEU A 8 -7.60 -7.67 -8.61
C LEU A 8 -8.91 -8.37 -8.29
N ASP A 9 -9.59 -8.80 -9.34
CA ASP A 9 -10.72 -9.70 -9.20
C ASP A 9 -10.27 -11.06 -8.63
N ALA A 10 -11.17 -11.78 -7.94
CA ALA A 10 -10.83 -12.98 -7.17
C ALA A 10 -10.38 -14.19 -8.01
N SER A 11 -10.42 -14.09 -9.34
CA SER A 11 -10.12 -15.17 -10.29
C SER A 11 -8.61 -15.39 -10.52
N PRO A 12 -8.16 -16.62 -10.88
CA PRO A 12 -6.96 -17.24 -10.33
C PRO A 12 -5.62 -16.60 -10.68
N SER A 13 -4.68 -16.83 -9.76
CA SER A 13 -3.30 -16.36 -9.61
C SER A 13 -2.37 -16.33 -10.84
N GLN A 14 -2.76 -16.89 -11.99
CA GLN A 14 -1.96 -16.84 -13.21
C GLN A 14 -2.10 -15.52 -13.99
N ALA A 15 -3.28 -14.89 -13.98
CA ALA A 15 -3.44 -13.59 -14.64
C ALA A 15 -2.59 -12.50 -13.96
N VAL A 16 -2.39 -12.64 -12.65
CA VAL A 16 -1.77 -11.63 -11.78
C VAL A 16 -0.26 -11.50 -11.97
N SER A 17 0.45 -12.60 -12.21
CA SER A 17 1.92 -12.59 -12.26
C SER A 17 2.48 -11.91 -13.52
N ASN A 18 1.68 -11.80 -14.58
CA ASN A 18 2.13 -11.21 -15.85
C ASN A 18 1.63 -9.78 -16.09
N ILE A 19 0.70 -9.26 -15.27
CA ILE A 19 0.11 -7.93 -15.49
C ILE A 19 1.18 -6.83 -15.51
N ALA A 20 2.12 -6.84 -14.57
CA ALA A 20 3.16 -5.82 -14.52
C ALA A 20 4.17 -5.92 -15.67
N ALA A 21 4.53 -7.15 -16.08
CA ALA A 21 5.43 -7.37 -17.21
C ALA A 21 4.81 -6.90 -18.54
N ASP A 22 3.49 -6.98 -18.66
CA ASP A 22 2.76 -6.67 -19.89
C ASP A 22 2.51 -5.16 -20.11
N ILE A 23 2.62 -4.35 -19.05
CA ILE A 23 2.35 -2.90 -19.07
C ILE A 23 3.60 -2.05 -18.80
N ASP A 24 4.80 -2.62 -19.01
CA ASP A 24 6.09 -2.00 -18.67
C ASP A 24 6.11 -1.44 -17.23
N GLY A 25 5.43 -2.15 -16.32
CA GLY A 25 5.27 -1.79 -14.92
C GLY A 25 6.12 -2.67 -14.01
N ARG A 26 6.40 -2.15 -12.81
CA ARG A 26 7.12 -2.88 -11.77
C ARG A 26 6.26 -3.07 -10.54
N VAL A 27 5.98 -4.32 -10.16
CA VAL A 27 5.39 -4.60 -8.84
C VAL A 27 6.41 -4.28 -7.75
N THR A 28 6.08 -3.36 -6.85
CA THR A 28 6.95 -3.02 -5.71
C THR A 28 6.57 -3.82 -4.48
N HIS A 29 5.26 -4.03 -4.25
CA HIS A 29 4.75 -4.77 -3.10
C HIS A 29 3.52 -5.59 -3.50
N ARG A 30 3.37 -6.76 -2.85
CA ARG A 30 2.19 -7.61 -2.98
C ARG A 30 1.61 -7.87 -1.60
N TYR A 31 0.30 -7.63 -1.48
CA TYR A 31 -0.46 -7.83 -0.26
C TYR A 31 -1.53 -8.88 -0.52
N GLY A 32 -1.27 -10.10 -0.07
CA GLY A 32 -2.18 -11.21 -0.29
C GLY A 32 -2.33 -11.58 -1.77
N ARG A 33 -3.53 -12.05 -2.13
CA ARG A 33 -3.82 -12.52 -3.49
C ARG A 33 -4.31 -11.44 -4.43
N ARG A 34 -4.97 -10.41 -3.88
CA ARG A 34 -5.78 -9.45 -4.65
C ARG A 34 -5.28 -8.02 -4.63
N ALA A 35 -4.30 -7.67 -3.80
CA ALA A 35 -3.79 -6.31 -3.69
C ALA A 35 -2.31 -6.21 -4.06
N LEU A 36 -1.99 -5.21 -4.89
CA LEU A 36 -0.64 -4.95 -5.39
C LEU A 36 -0.34 -3.45 -5.34
N ILE A 37 0.93 -3.11 -5.18
CA ILE A 37 1.46 -1.78 -5.46
C ILE A 37 2.39 -1.90 -6.65
N ILE A 38 2.16 -1.07 -7.66
CA ILE A 38 2.94 -1.04 -8.89
C ILE A 38 3.51 0.35 -9.15
N ASP A 39 4.69 0.42 -9.73
CA ASP A 39 5.23 1.62 -10.37
C ASP A 39 5.03 1.47 -11.88
N ALA A 40 4.33 2.43 -12.50
CA ALA A 40 4.03 2.37 -13.92
C ALA A 40 4.04 3.77 -14.57
N GLY A 41 4.07 3.81 -15.91
CA GLY A 41 3.80 5.01 -16.70
C GLY A 41 2.33 5.44 -16.59
N ALA A 42 2.02 6.67 -17.01
CA ALA A 42 0.64 7.16 -16.99
C ALA A 42 -0.26 6.37 -17.98
N ASP A 43 0.27 5.98 -19.13
CA ASP A 43 -0.44 5.19 -20.14
C ASP A 43 -0.73 3.76 -19.66
N ALA A 44 0.21 3.16 -18.94
CA ALA A 44 0.10 1.82 -18.39
C ALA A 44 -1.08 1.67 -17.39
N VAL A 45 -1.46 2.75 -16.70
CA VAL A 45 -2.63 2.76 -15.78
C VAL A 45 -3.94 2.58 -16.52
N TRP A 46 -4.08 3.24 -17.68
CA TRP A 46 -5.27 3.11 -18.52
C TRP A 46 -5.41 1.69 -19.04
N GLU A 47 -4.31 1.10 -19.49
CA GLU A 47 -4.29 -0.28 -19.96
C GLU A 47 -4.60 -1.28 -18.84
N LEU A 48 -4.13 -1.01 -17.61
CA LEU A 48 -4.46 -1.82 -16.44
C LEU A 48 -5.93 -1.77 -16.07
N GLY A 49 -6.52 -0.57 -16.03
CA GLY A 49 -7.94 -0.40 -15.70
C GLY A 49 -8.88 -1.07 -16.71
N ALA A 50 -8.43 -1.26 -17.95
CA ALA A 50 -9.18 -1.96 -18.98
C ALA A 50 -9.12 -3.49 -18.87
N ARG A 51 -8.30 -4.06 -17.97
CA ARG A 51 -8.14 -5.52 -17.86
C ARG A 51 -9.30 -6.15 -17.09
N PRO A 52 -9.89 -7.24 -17.59
CA PRO A 52 -10.95 -7.97 -16.87
C PRO A 52 -10.53 -8.49 -15.48
N ALA A 53 -9.24 -8.72 -15.26
CA ALA A 53 -8.70 -9.20 -14.00
C ALA A 53 -8.46 -8.08 -12.97
N VAL A 54 -8.58 -6.82 -13.36
CA VAL A 54 -8.37 -5.65 -12.50
C VAL A 54 -9.72 -5.10 -12.10
N SER A 55 -10.00 -5.14 -10.80
CA SER A 55 -11.24 -4.60 -10.23
C SER A 55 -11.13 -3.09 -9.99
N GLY A 56 -9.91 -2.56 -9.80
CA GLY A 56 -9.69 -1.12 -9.72
C GLY A 56 -8.21 -0.73 -9.64
N VAL A 57 -7.92 0.50 -10.08
CA VAL A 57 -6.60 1.13 -9.98
C VAL A 57 -6.75 2.47 -9.26
N PHE A 58 -6.00 2.66 -8.18
CA PHE A 58 -6.12 3.79 -7.27
C PHE A 58 -4.79 4.56 -7.22
N PRO A 59 -4.71 5.76 -7.80
CA PRO A 59 -3.50 6.59 -7.76
C PRO A 59 -3.29 7.28 -6.39
N MET A 60 -4.37 7.42 -5.61
CA MET A 60 -4.35 8.05 -4.29
C MET A 60 -5.04 7.13 -3.28
N ILE A 61 -6.03 7.62 -2.54
CA ILE A 61 -6.71 6.85 -1.50
C ILE A 61 -7.55 5.72 -2.10
N VAL A 62 -7.43 4.52 -1.51
CA VAL A 62 -8.31 3.38 -1.76
C VAL A 62 -9.58 3.54 -0.91
N PRO A 63 -10.78 3.58 -1.52
CA PRO A 63 -12.05 3.73 -0.79
C PRO A 63 -12.32 2.58 0.19
N ALA A 64 -12.96 2.89 1.32
CA ALA A 64 -13.23 1.91 2.38
C ALA A 64 -14.09 0.72 1.92
N GLU A 65 -15.01 0.94 0.98
CA GLU A 65 -15.84 -0.11 0.37
C GLU A 65 -15.02 -1.15 -0.42
N VAL A 66 -13.91 -0.71 -1.01
CA VAL A 66 -12.97 -1.59 -1.74
C VAL A 66 -12.10 -2.32 -0.75
N VAL A 67 -11.61 -1.62 0.29
CA VAL A 67 -10.80 -2.22 1.36
C VAL A 67 -11.55 -3.37 2.05
N ALA A 68 -12.84 -3.20 2.33
CA ALA A 68 -13.67 -4.22 2.98
C ALA A 68 -13.81 -5.52 2.16
N GLN A 69 -13.56 -5.49 0.85
CA GLN A 69 -13.64 -6.65 -0.04
C GLN A 69 -12.30 -7.39 -0.19
N LEU A 70 -11.23 -6.86 0.39
CA LEU A 70 -9.89 -7.47 0.37
C LEU A 70 -9.73 -8.50 1.49
N ASP A 71 -8.79 -9.42 1.28
CA ASP A 71 -8.27 -10.29 2.33
C ASP A 71 -7.52 -9.49 3.40
N GLU A 72 -7.29 -10.08 4.58
CA GLU A 72 -6.64 -9.42 5.72
C GLU A 72 -5.31 -8.74 5.34
N ALA A 73 -4.49 -9.43 4.53
CA ALA A 73 -3.25 -8.87 4.01
C ALA A 73 -3.49 -7.66 3.09
N GLY A 74 -4.49 -7.75 2.19
CA GLY A 74 -4.87 -6.64 1.31
C GLY A 74 -5.43 -5.44 2.07
N GLN A 75 -6.19 -5.67 3.14
CA GLN A 75 -6.67 -4.62 4.04
C GLN A 75 -5.50 -3.87 4.70
N LEU A 76 -4.51 -4.62 5.21
CA LEU A 76 -3.29 -4.04 5.79
C LEU A 76 -2.48 -3.25 4.75
N GLY A 77 -2.37 -3.76 3.53
CA GLY A 77 -1.72 -3.07 2.41
C GLY A 77 -2.42 -1.75 2.07
N ALA A 78 -3.75 -1.76 1.94
CA ALA A 78 -4.54 -0.57 1.65
C ALA A 78 -4.47 0.47 2.79
N ALA A 79 -4.49 0.02 4.04
CA ALA A 79 -4.31 0.91 5.20
C ALA A 79 -2.93 1.58 5.19
N ALA A 80 -1.86 0.81 4.95
CA ALA A 80 -0.50 1.33 4.85
C ALA A 80 -0.34 2.31 3.67
N TRP A 81 -0.97 2.01 2.53
CA TRP A 81 -1.00 2.88 1.37
C TRP A 81 -1.73 4.21 1.67
N ASN A 82 -2.96 4.13 2.18
CA ASN A 82 -3.77 5.31 2.51
C ASN A 82 -3.09 6.20 3.56
N ALA A 83 -2.38 5.61 4.52
CA ALA A 83 -1.60 6.35 5.51
C ALA A 83 -0.44 7.15 4.88
N ARG A 84 0.18 6.64 3.81
CA ARG A 84 1.25 7.33 3.06
C ARG A 84 0.72 8.46 2.17
N GLN A 85 -0.49 8.32 1.66
CA GLN A 85 -1.13 9.32 0.80
C GLN A 85 -1.80 10.46 1.59
N SER A 86 -2.06 10.24 2.87
CA SER A 86 -2.54 11.29 3.75
C SER A 86 -1.42 12.32 3.98
N PRO A 87 -1.68 13.63 3.86
CA PRO A 87 -0.67 14.63 4.21
C PRO A 87 -0.20 14.37 5.64
N PRO A 88 1.11 14.50 5.94
CA PRO A 88 1.59 14.36 7.30
C PRO A 88 0.76 15.30 8.15
N ARG A 89 0.00 14.75 9.11
CA ARG A 89 -0.72 15.56 10.09
C ARG A 89 0.31 16.54 10.64
N ARG A 90 0.08 17.83 10.40
CA ARG A 90 0.91 18.94 10.89
C ARG A 90 0.91 18.83 12.41
N GLY A 91 1.87 18.10 12.99
CA GLY A 91 1.93 17.85 14.43
C GLY A 91 2.54 16.53 14.89
N THR A 92 2.44 15.41 14.18
CA THR A 92 2.95 14.12 14.70
C THR A 92 4.33 13.78 14.15
N LYS A 93 5.33 14.50 14.64
CA LYS A 93 6.69 13.97 14.80
C LYS A 93 6.82 13.42 16.22
N GLU A 94 5.98 12.46 16.58
CA GLU A 94 6.14 11.71 17.82
C GLU A 94 6.26 10.24 17.45
N ARG A 95 7.51 9.82 17.26
CA ARG A 95 7.88 8.47 17.66
C ARG A 95 7.71 8.43 19.18
N THR A 96 6.52 8.09 19.68
CA THR A 96 6.40 7.50 21.02
C THR A 96 6.89 6.06 20.94
N GLY A 97 8.16 5.88 20.55
CA GLY A 97 8.91 4.84 21.21
C GLY A 97 9.12 5.38 22.62
N GLU A 98 8.73 4.62 23.63
CA GLU A 98 9.19 4.84 25.01
C GLU A 98 10.70 4.57 25.08
N GLY A 99 11.48 5.34 24.31
CA GLY A 99 12.91 5.46 24.45
C GLY A 99 13.12 6.56 25.46
N PHE A 100 13.06 6.21 26.76
CA PHE A 100 13.65 7.05 27.79
C PHE A 100 15.05 7.44 27.31
N SER A 101 15.25 8.73 27.11
CA SER A 101 16.58 9.25 26.80
C SER A 101 17.46 8.96 28.01
N TRP A 102 18.66 8.40 27.78
CA TRP A 102 19.67 8.03 28.80
C TRP A 102 20.15 9.17 29.72
N GLY A 103 19.48 10.32 29.72
CA GLY A 103 19.78 11.49 30.54
C GLY A 103 18.54 12.13 31.17
N HIS A 104 17.45 11.37 31.39
CA HIS A 104 16.31 11.88 32.13
C HIS A 104 16.68 12.00 33.63
N PRO A 105 16.62 13.19 34.25
CA PRO A 105 16.86 13.33 35.69
C PRO A 105 15.72 12.64 36.44
N GLY A 106 16.01 11.47 37.02
CA GLY A 106 15.04 10.57 37.64
C GLY A 106 15.40 9.08 37.54
N PHE A 107 16.46 8.72 36.82
CA PHE A 107 17.00 7.36 36.83
C PHE A 107 18.02 7.21 37.96
N GLU A 108 17.58 6.78 39.14
CA GLU A 108 18.48 6.21 40.15
C GLU A 108 18.94 4.85 39.63
N ALA A 109 20.24 4.72 39.37
CA ALA A 109 20.86 3.42 39.21
C ALA A 109 20.98 2.80 40.61
N GLU A 110 20.04 1.93 40.98
CA GLU A 110 20.27 1.03 42.11
C GLU A 110 21.43 0.09 41.76
N GLY A 111 22.36 -0.03 42.70
CA GLY A 111 23.55 -0.86 42.61
C GLY A 111 23.31 -2.35 42.83
#